data_AF-A0A8T6LTL3-F1
#
_entry.id   AF-A0A8T6LTL3-F1
#
_cell.length_a   1.000
_cell.length_b   1.000
_cell.length_c   1.000
_cell.angle_alpha   90.00
_cell.angle_beta   90.00
_cell.angle_gamma   90.00
#
_symmetry.space_group_name_H-M   'P 1'
#
loop_
_entity.id
_entity.type
_entity.pdbx_description
1 polymer ?
#
loop_
_entity_poly.entity_id
_entity_poly.type
_entity_poly.pdbx_seq_one_letter_code
_entity_poly.pdbx_strand_id
1 'polypeptide(L)'
;MPIAFGGMPGGTIFGSIFFLLLGFAALTSSIAMMEAAVTLVQERLQLGRWAATLSVGVTLWGLGWLTVLSFGEGAEWNVIAGKNPFELIDYLTATIMMPLGGALMALFAGWQMKRSLLLGELGWQPGKLFTLWLALLRWVAPAAILIIMYNALFGG
;
A
#
# COMPACT_ATOMS: atom_id res chain seq x y z
N MET A 1 6.80 18.33 -11.83
CA MET A 1 5.41 18.80 -11.63
C MET A 1 5.28 20.33 -11.48
N PRO A 2 6.12 21.08 -10.72
CA PRO A 2 5.96 22.54 -10.58
C PRO A 2 6.13 23.32 -11.90
N ILE A 3 6.94 22.80 -12.81
CA ILE A 3 7.24 23.39 -14.12
C ILE A 3 5.98 23.47 -15.00
N ALA A 4 5.01 22.56 -14.83
CA ALA A 4 3.76 22.57 -15.58
C ALA A 4 2.87 23.77 -15.21
N PHE A 5 2.93 24.24 -13.96
CA PHE A 5 2.20 25.41 -13.50
C PHE A 5 2.89 26.73 -13.89
N GLY A 6 4.22 26.71 -14.07
CA GLY A 6 4.99 27.90 -14.50
C GLY A 6 4.61 28.41 -15.90
N GLY A 7 4.06 27.55 -16.76
CA GLY A 7 3.57 27.93 -18.08
C GLY A 7 2.11 28.43 -18.11
N MET A 8 1.39 28.38 -16.98
CA MET A 8 -0.01 28.78 -16.92
C MET A 8 -0.15 30.24 -16.41
N PRO A 9 -1.02 31.07 -17.02
CA PRO A 9 -1.35 32.37 -16.46
C PRO A 9 -1.99 32.18 -15.07
N GLY A 10 -1.40 32.79 -14.04
CA GLY A 10 -1.83 32.60 -12.65
C GLY A 10 -1.34 31.29 -11.99
N GLY A 11 -0.31 30.63 -12.54
CA GLY A 11 0.22 29.34 -12.08
C GLY A 11 0.51 29.23 -10.59
N THR A 12 0.91 30.32 -9.92
CA THR A 12 1.15 30.34 -8.46
C THR A 12 -0.13 30.07 -7.67
N ILE A 13 -1.29 30.60 -8.10
CA ILE A 13 -2.58 30.42 -7.42
C ILE A 13 -3.04 28.96 -7.60
N PHE A 14 -3.03 28.48 -8.85
CA PHE A 14 -3.42 27.11 -9.17
C PHE A 14 -2.48 26.08 -8.52
N GLY A 15 -1.18 26.32 -8.52
CA GLY A 15 -0.19 25.49 -7.85
C GLY A 15 -0.42 25.44 -6.33
N SER A 16 -0.69 26.59 -5.70
CA SER A 16 -0.97 26.66 -4.26
C SER A 16 -2.20 25.84 -3.88
N ILE A 17 -3.31 26.00 -4.60
CA ILE A 17 -4.55 25.24 -4.36
C ILE A 17 -4.31 23.75 -4.61
N PHE A 18 -3.59 23.39 -5.68
CA PHE A 18 -3.27 22.00 -5.99
C PHE A 18 -2.47 21.33 -4.86
N PHE A 19 -1.40 21.96 -4.38
CA PHE A 19 -0.59 21.39 -3.29
C PHE A 19 -1.34 21.35 -1.96
N LEU A 20 -2.22 22.31 -1.69
CA LEU A 20 -3.09 22.29 -0.52
C LEU A 20 -4.06 21.11 -0.56
N LEU A 21 -4.72 20.88 -1.71
CA LEU A 21 -5.61 19.73 -1.91
C LEU A 21 -4.84 18.40 -1.88
N LEU A 22 -3.66 18.35 -2.50
CA LEU A 22 -2.78 17.18 -2.46
C LEU A 22 -2.34 16.86 -1.02
N GLY A 23 -2.06 17.89 -0.20
CA GLY A 23 -1.76 17.73 1.22
C GLY A 23 -2.94 17.12 1.99
N PHE A 24 -4.16 17.60 1.78
CA PHE A 24 -5.35 16.97 2.39
C PHE A 24 -5.55 15.52 1.97
N ALA A 25 -5.38 15.22 0.67
CA ALA A 25 -5.50 13.86 0.17
C ALA A 25 -4.43 12.92 0.75
N ALA A 26 -3.20 13.40 0.91
CA ALA A 26 -2.12 12.66 1.54
C ALA A 26 -2.39 12.43 3.03
N LEU A 27 -2.89 13.44 3.75
CA LEU A 27 -3.23 13.34 5.16
C LEU A 27 -4.34 12.30 5.42
N THR A 28 -5.43 12.33 4.66
CA THR A 28 -6.54 11.37 4.84
C THR A 28 -6.12 9.94 4.53
N SER A 29 -5.34 9.73 3.47
CA SER A 29 -4.79 8.41 3.12
C SER A 29 -3.85 7.89 4.22
N SER A 30 -3.00 8.76 4.77
CA SER A 30 -2.07 8.41 5.85
C SER A 30 -2.80 8.02 7.14
N ILE A 31 -3.89 8.72 7.49
CA ILE A 31 -4.72 8.39 8.66
C ILE A 31 -5.35 7.00 8.48
N ALA A 32 -5.92 6.70 7.32
CA ALA A 32 -6.53 5.39 7.06
C ALA A 32 -5.52 4.23 7.17
N MET A 33 -4.30 4.42 6.63
CA MET A 33 -3.24 3.43 6.74
C MET A 33 -2.75 3.25 8.19
N MET A 34 -2.61 4.34 8.93
CA MET A 34 -2.21 4.31 10.34
C MET A 34 -3.26 3.62 11.21
N GLU A 35 -4.56 3.84 10.97
CA GLU A 35 -5.62 3.20 11.75
C GLU A 35 -5.61 1.68 11.60
N ALA A 36 -5.40 1.17 10.38
CA ALA A 36 -5.24 -0.27 10.16
C ALA A 36 -4.06 -0.86 10.96
N ALA A 37 -2.92 -0.15 11.01
CA ALA A 37 -1.76 -0.56 11.80
C ALA A 37 -2.03 -0.49 13.30
N VAL A 38 -2.71 0.56 13.78
CA VAL A 38 -3.08 0.72 15.19
C VAL A 38 -4.02 -0.38 15.64
N THR A 39 -5.04 -0.71 14.86
CA THR A 39 -5.97 -1.82 15.17
C THR A 39 -5.24 -3.15 15.24
N LEU A 40 -4.34 -3.43 14.30
CA LEU A 40 -3.52 -4.65 14.34
C LEU A 40 -2.69 -4.73 15.62
N VAL A 41 -2.02 -3.64 16.01
CA VAL A 41 -1.22 -3.59 17.24
C VAL A 41 -2.11 -3.73 18.49
N GLN A 42 -3.27 -3.08 18.49
CA GLN A 42 -4.24 -3.16 19.57
C GLN A 42 -4.73 -4.59 19.78
N GLU A 43 -5.06 -5.32 18.70
CA GLU A 43 -5.51 -6.71 18.76
C GLU A 43 -4.38 -7.69 19.13
N ARG A 44 -3.18 -7.50 18.58
CA ARG A 44 -2.05 -8.42 18.79
C ARG A 44 -1.39 -8.25 20.15
N LEU A 45 -1.24 -7.01 20.63
CA LEU A 45 -0.56 -6.70 21.89
C LEU A 45 -1.54 -6.40 23.03
N GLN A 46 -2.86 -6.42 22.78
CA GLN A 46 -3.93 -6.13 23.75
C GLN A 46 -3.76 -4.78 24.46
N LEU A 47 -3.18 -3.79 23.78
CA LEU A 47 -2.95 -2.46 24.32
C LEU A 47 -4.21 -1.60 24.26
N GLY A 48 -4.29 -0.56 25.10
CA GLY A 48 -5.30 0.48 24.95
C GLY A 48 -5.06 1.34 23.70
N ARG A 49 -6.14 1.91 23.13
CA ARG A 49 -6.09 2.70 21.87
C ARG A 49 -5.01 3.79 21.88
N TRP A 50 -4.88 4.53 22.98
CA TRP A 50 -3.85 5.57 23.12
C TRP A 50 -2.42 5.03 23.03
N ALA A 51 -2.13 3.94 23.73
CA ALA A 51 -0.80 3.33 23.73
C ALA A 51 -0.46 2.72 22.37
N ALA A 52 -1.43 2.11 21.68
CA ALA A 52 -1.25 1.56 20.33
C ALA A 52 -1.02 2.68 19.29
N THR A 53 -1.76 3.79 19.37
CA THR A 53 -1.53 4.94 18.46
C THR A 53 -0.15 5.55 18.69
N LEU A 54 0.26 5.74 19.94
CA LEU A 54 1.57 6.33 20.23
C LEU A 54 2.72 5.41 19.77
N SER A 55 2.62 4.10 19.99
CA SER A 55 3.66 3.16 19.58
C SER A 55 3.82 3.11 18.05
N VAL A 56 2.71 3.04 17.32
CA VAL A 56 2.72 3.08 15.85
C VAL A 56 3.26 4.42 15.35
N GLY A 57 2.79 5.53 15.91
CA GLY A 57 3.22 6.88 15.53
C GLY A 57 4.73 7.10 15.74
N VAL A 58 5.27 6.74 16.90
CA VAL A 58 6.71 6.86 17.20
C VAL A 58 7.53 5.95 16.27
N THR A 59 7.06 4.73 16.00
CA THR A 59 7.74 3.80 15.10
C THR A 59 7.79 4.34 13.67
N LEU A 60 6.66 4.80 13.14
CA LEU A 60 6.57 5.39 11.81
C LEU A 60 7.39 6.68 11.69
N TRP A 61 7.39 7.51 12.74
CA TRP A 61 8.21 8.71 12.78
C TRP A 61 9.71 8.40 12.73
N GLY A 62 10.16 7.40 13.50
CA GLY A 62 11.55 6.92 13.46
C GLY A 62 11.95 6.34 12.10
N LEU A 63 11.08 5.53 11.48
CA LEU A 63 11.29 5.04 10.11
C LEU A 63 11.32 6.19 9.10
N GLY A 64 10.46 7.20 9.28
CA GLY A 64 10.44 8.40 8.45
C GLY A 64 11.79 9.12 8.44
N TRP A 65 12.39 9.34 9.61
CA TRP A 65 13.75 9.91 9.71
C TRP A 65 14.78 9.11 8.94
N LEU A 66 14.76 7.78 9.09
CA LEU A 66 15.67 6.87 8.38
C LEU A 66 15.49 6.94 6.85
N THR A 67 14.25 7.08 6.37
CA THR A 67 13.99 7.28 4.93
C THR A 67 14.44 8.65 4.43
N VAL A 68 14.26 9.72 5.20
CA VAL A 68 14.69 11.08 4.79
C VAL A 68 16.21 11.18 4.72
N LEU A 69 16.92 10.61 5.68
CA LEU A 69 18.38 10.57 5.69
C LEU A 69 18.94 9.80 4.49
N SER A 70 18.22 8.78 4.02
CA SER A 70 18.56 7.99 2.83
C SER A 70 18.61 8.81 1.53
N PHE A 71 17.94 9.95 1.45
CA PHE A 71 17.98 10.83 0.26
C PHE A 71 19.15 11.83 0.28
N GLY A 72 19.84 11.98 1.41
CA GLY A 72 20.99 12.87 1.58
C GLY A 72 22.29 12.09 1.77
N GLU A 73 22.90 12.24 2.95
CA GLU A 73 24.18 11.58 3.31
C GLU A 73 24.08 10.05 3.35
N GLY A 74 22.87 9.50 3.55
CA GLY A 74 22.61 8.07 3.57
C GLY A 74 22.42 7.42 2.20
N ALA A 75 22.57 8.18 1.10
CA ALA A 75 22.40 7.63 -0.25
C ALA A 75 23.45 6.57 -0.61
N GLU A 76 24.66 6.67 -0.04
CA GLU A 76 25.73 5.66 -0.21
C GLU A 76 25.69 4.56 0.87
N TRP A 77 24.72 4.58 1.78
CA TRP A 77 24.58 3.54 2.80
C TRP A 77 24.05 2.27 2.16
N ASN A 78 24.98 1.38 1.80
CA ASN A 78 24.68 0.06 1.27
C ASN A 78 24.32 -0.90 2.41
N VAL A 79 23.10 -0.78 2.94
CA VAL A 79 22.67 -1.60 4.09
C VAL A 79 22.57 -3.07 3.69
N ILE A 80 21.84 -3.38 2.60
CA ILE A 80 21.67 -4.74 2.06
C ILE A 80 21.55 -4.67 0.53
N ALA A 81 22.28 -5.55 -0.18
CA ALA A 81 22.19 -5.72 -1.64
C ALA A 81 22.40 -4.44 -2.47
N GLY A 82 23.18 -3.48 -1.95
CA GLY A 82 23.45 -2.20 -2.62
C GLY A 82 22.28 -1.21 -2.60
N LYS A 83 21.25 -1.45 -1.78
CA LYS A 83 20.09 -0.56 -1.62
C LYS A 83 20.24 0.29 -0.38
N ASN A 84 19.86 1.56 -0.52
CA ASN A 84 19.72 2.46 0.62
C ASN A 84 18.50 2.06 1.48
N PRO A 85 18.39 2.55 2.74
CA PRO A 85 17.31 2.14 3.63
C PRO A 85 15.89 2.38 3.08
N PHE A 86 15.67 3.49 2.35
CA PHE A 86 14.38 3.76 1.72
C PHE A 86 14.06 2.74 0.62
N GLU A 87 15.00 2.49 -0.30
CA GLU A 87 14.85 1.55 -1.40
C GLU A 87 14.65 0.11 -0.91
N LEU A 88 15.27 -0.27 0.20
CA LEU A 88 15.05 -1.58 0.79
C LEU A 88 13.62 -1.72 1.32
N ILE A 89 13.12 -0.72 2.06
CA ILE A 89 11.75 -0.72 2.57
C ILE A 89 10.74 -0.69 1.42
N ASP A 90 10.99 0.13 0.41
CA ASP A 90 10.16 0.23 -0.79
C ASP A 90 10.14 -1.10 -1.56
N TYR A 91 11.29 -1.71 -1.79
CA TYR A 91 11.38 -3.02 -2.46
C TYR A 91 10.65 -4.13 -1.68
N LEU A 92 10.88 -4.23 -0.37
CA LEU A 92 10.20 -5.23 0.45
C LEU A 92 8.68 -5.02 0.44
N THR A 93 8.23 -3.78 0.55
CA THR A 93 6.80 -3.48 0.68
C THR A 93 6.09 -3.53 -0.67
N ALA A 94 6.57 -2.74 -1.64
CA ALA A 94 5.89 -2.55 -2.92
C ALA A 94 6.09 -3.69 -3.89
N THR A 95 7.28 -4.29 -3.90
CA THR A 95 7.64 -5.35 -4.85
C THR A 95 7.31 -6.74 -4.33
N ILE A 96 7.43 -6.97 -3.01
CA ILE A 96 7.22 -8.30 -2.43
C ILE A 96 5.90 -8.38 -1.65
N MET A 97 5.71 -7.56 -0.61
CA MET A 97 4.56 -7.70 0.29
C MET A 97 3.23 -7.41 -0.39
N MET A 98 3.13 -6.35 -1.22
CA MET A 98 1.89 -6.02 -1.93
C MET A 98 1.44 -7.13 -2.90
N PRO A 99 2.27 -7.61 -3.84
CA PRO A 99 1.89 -8.71 -4.72
C PRO A 99 1.61 -10.00 -3.95
N LEU A 100 2.45 -10.36 -2.98
CA LEU A 100 2.27 -11.59 -2.21
C LEU A 100 0.99 -11.56 -1.37
N GLY A 101 0.70 -10.43 -0.71
CA GLY A 101 -0.55 -10.21 0.01
C GLY A 101 -1.76 -10.30 -0.92
N GLY A 102 -1.68 -9.68 -2.10
CA GLY A 102 -2.69 -9.80 -3.15
C GLY A 102 -2.91 -11.25 -3.61
N ALA A 103 -1.83 -12.01 -3.83
CA ALA A 103 -1.90 -13.40 -4.27
C ALA A 103 -2.59 -14.28 -3.21
N LEU A 104 -2.18 -14.13 -1.95
CA LEU A 104 -2.76 -14.87 -0.83
C LEU A 104 -4.24 -14.52 -0.65
N MET A 105 -4.61 -13.24 -0.74
CA MET A 105 -6.01 -12.82 -0.69
C MET A 105 -6.82 -13.39 -1.86
N ALA A 106 -6.30 -13.34 -3.09
CA ALA A 106 -6.97 -13.90 -4.27
C ALA A 106 -7.12 -15.42 -4.18
N LEU A 107 -6.09 -16.14 -3.72
CA LEU A 107 -6.16 -17.59 -3.51
C LEU A 107 -7.17 -17.94 -2.41
N PHE A 108 -7.16 -17.21 -1.29
CA PHE A 108 -8.08 -17.43 -0.18
C PHE A 108 -9.54 -17.16 -0.59
N ALA A 109 -9.82 -15.99 -1.17
CA ALA A 109 -11.16 -15.63 -1.61
C ALA A 109 -11.64 -16.49 -2.79
N GLY A 110 -10.74 -16.89 -3.69
CA GLY A 110 -11.07 -17.71 -4.84
C GLY A 110 -11.36 -19.16 -4.46
N TRP A 111 -10.48 -19.78 -3.68
CA TRP A 111 -10.48 -21.23 -3.48
C TRP A 111 -10.97 -21.67 -2.10
N GLN A 112 -10.68 -20.91 -1.04
CA GLN A 112 -10.93 -21.34 0.34
C GLN A 112 -12.27 -20.80 0.90
N MET A 113 -12.70 -19.59 0.52
CA MET A 113 -13.94 -19.01 1.03
C MET A 113 -15.19 -19.70 0.48
N LYS A 114 -16.19 -19.88 1.36
CA LYS A 114 -17.52 -20.39 0.97
C LYS A 114 -18.23 -19.37 0.09
N ARG A 115 -18.85 -19.84 -1.00
CA ARG A 115 -19.60 -18.98 -1.94
C ARG A 115 -20.72 -18.19 -1.26
N SER A 116 -21.39 -18.77 -0.26
CA SER A 116 -22.46 -18.09 0.49
C SER A 116 -21.94 -16.88 1.27
N LEU A 117 -20.73 -16.97 1.83
CA LEU A 117 -20.09 -15.86 2.54
C LEU A 117 -19.74 -14.74 1.55
N LEU A 118 -19.12 -15.10 0.41
CA LEU A 118 -18.77 -14.12 -0.64
C LEU A 118 -19.99 -13.40 -1.19
N LEU A 119 -21.10 -14.11 -1.42
CA LEU A 119 -22.35 -13.49 -1.89
C LEU A 119 -22.95 -12.53 -0.85
N GLY A 120 -22.85 -12.88 0.44
CA GLY A 120 -23.30 -12.03 1.55
C GLY A 120 -22.47 -10.73 1.65
N GLU A 121 -21.14 -10.85 1.64
CA GLU A 121 -20.22 -9.70 1.73
C GLU A 121 -20.29 -8.79 0.51
N LEU A 122 -20.47 -9.36 -0.70
CA LEU A 122 -20.62 -8.58 -1.93
C LEU A 122 -22.03 -7.99 -2.10
N GLY A 123 -23.02 -8.46 -1.32
CA GLY A 123 -24.43 -8.13 -1.52
C GLY A 123 -24.98 -8.60 -2.88
N TRP A 124 -24.41 -9.66 -3.46
CA TRP A 124 -24.76 -10.15 -4.80
C TRP A 124 -25.70 -11.34 -4.73
N GLN A 125 -26.54 -11.49 -5.75
CA GLN A 125 -27.34 -12.70 -5.94
C GLN A 125 -26.54 -13.78 -6.70
N PRO A 126 -26.83 -15.08 -6.47
CA PRO A 126 -26.23 -16.15 -7.25
C PRO A 126 -26.55 -15.95 -8.74
N GLY A 127 -25.53 -15.81 -9.58
CA GLY A 127 -25.73 -15.54 -10.99
C GLY A 127 -24.48 -15.67 -11.84
N LYS A 128 -24.65 -15.44 -13.16
CA LYS A 128 -23.55 -15.48 -14.13
C LYS A 128 -22.46 -14.46 -13.82
N LEU A 129 -22.83 -13.27 -13.32
CA LEU A 129 -21.89 -12.22 -12.92
C LEU A 129 -20.99 -12.67 -11.77
N PHE A 130 -21.56 -13.27 -10.72
CA PHE A 130 -20.79 -13.81 -9.60
C PHE A 130 -19.86 -14.95 -10.04
N THR A 131 -20.35 -15.83 -10.91
CA THR A 131 -19.54 -16.95 -11.41
C THR A 131 -18.38 -16.47 -12.29
N LEU A 132 -18.62 -15.45 -13.14
CA LEU A 132 -17.58 -14.81 -13.93
C LEU A 132 -16.55 -14.12 -13.05
N TRP A 133 -17.00 -13.33 -12.07
CA TRP A 133 -16.12 -12.66 -11.10
C TRP A 133 -15.26 -13.68 -10.33
N LEU A 134 -15.87 -14.77 -9.85
CA LEU A 134 -15.15 -15.82 -9.14
C LEU A 134 -14.15 -16.54 -10.05
N ALA A 135 -14.48 -16.74 -11.33
CA ALA A 135 -13.54 -17.30 -12.31
C ALA A 135 -12.36 -16.36 -12.57
N LEU A 136 -12.60 -15.06 -12.75
CA LEU A 136 -11.54 -14.06 -12.87
C LEU A 136 -10.64 -14.05 -11.63
N LEU A 137 -11.25 -14.12 -10.44
CA LEU A 137 -10.51 -14.11 -9.18
C LEU A 137 -9.73 -15.41 -8.93
N ARG A 138 -10.20 -16.56 -9.43
CA ARG A 138 -9.49 -17.85 -9.32
C ARG A 138 -8.34 -18.02 -10.32
N TRP A 139 -8.47 -17.46 -11.52
CA TRP A 139 -7.56 -17.74 -12.63
C TRP A 139 -6.77 -16.50 -13.07
N VAL A 140 -7.45 -15.37 -13.30
CA VAL A 140 -6.82 -14.17 -13.85
C VAL A 140 -6.03 -13.43 -12.77
N ALA A 141 -6.60 -13.25 -11.57
CA ALA A 141 -5.91 -12.52 -10.50
C ALA A 141 -4.60 -13.21 -10.05
N PRO A 142 -4.55 -14.53 -9.77
CA PRO A 142 -3.30 -15.18 -9.39
C PRO A 142 -2.29 -15.20 -10.54
N ALA A 143 -2.73 -15.41 -11.79
CA ALA A 143 -1.84 -15.39 -12.95
C ALA A 143 -1.22 -13.99 -13.17
N ALA A 144 -2.02 -12.93 -13.10
CA ALA A 144 -1.53 -11.55 -13.23
C ALA A 144 -0.50 -11.22 -12.13
N ILE A 145 -0.78 -11.63 -10.89
CA ILE A 145 0.12 -11.38 -9.76
C ILE A 145 1.43 -12.16 -9.91
N LEU A 146 1.37 -13.42 -10.36
CA LEU A 146 2.58 -14.20 -10.67
C LEU A 146 3.43 -13.55 -11.77
N ILE A 147 2.80 -13.00 -12.81
CA ILE A 147 3.50 -12.26 -13.87
C ILE A 147 4.15 -11.00 -13.32
N ILE A 148 3.43 -10.22 -12.49
CA ILE A 148 3.96 -9.02 -11.84
C ILE A 148 5.15 -9.38 -10.95
N MET A 149 5.03 -10.41 -10.11
CA MET A 149 6.14 -10.87 -9.26
C MET A 149 7.33 -11.36 -10.08
N TYR A 150 7.10 -12.08 -11.17
CA TYR A 150 8.16 -12.54 -12.06
C TYR A 150 8.91 -11.36 -12.69
N ASN A 151 8.19 -10.37 -13.23
CA ASN A 151 8.80 -9.17 -13.79
C ASN A 151 9.51 -8.32 -12.72
N ALA A 152 8.96 -8.27 -11.51
CA ALA A 152 9.57 -7.58 -10.38
C ALA A 152 10.89 -8.21 -9.92
N LEU A 153 11.04 -9.54 -10.02
CA LEU A 153 12.22 -10.27 -9.59
C LEU A 153 13.29 -10.44 -10.67
N PHE A 154 12.88 -10.51 -11.95
CA PHE A 154 13.77 -10.84 -13.07
C PHE A 154 13.80 -9.78 -14.19
N GLY A 155 12.89 -8.81 -14.16
CA GLY A 155 12.68 -7.82 -15.22
C GLY A 155 13.25 -6.42 -14.93
N GLY A 156 14.05 -6.26 -13.88
CA GLY A 156 14.69 -4.99 -13.52
C GLY A 156 15.99 -5.19 -12.75
#